data_AF-A0A4R7BAK7-F1
#
_entry.id   AF-A0A4R7BAK7-F1
#
_cell.length_a   1.000
_cell.length_b   1.000
_cell.length_c   1.000
_cell.angle_alpha   90.00
_cell.angle_beta   90.00
_cell.angle_gamma   90.00
#
_symmetry.space_group_name_H-M   'P 1'
#
loop_
_entity.id
_entity.type
_entity.pdbx_description
1 polymer ?
#
loop_
_entity_poly.entity_id
_entity_poly.type
_entity_poly.pdbx_seq_one_letter_code
_entity_poly.pdbx_strand_id
1 'polypeptide(L)'
;MGFTHRECEYLPCHQGVKQEFNCLFCYCPLVRLQCPGPYRIYLDQHGVGRKDCSDCKLPHNGYERSWRLMMKWLSDPQPWDGLPRS
;
A
#
# COMPACT_ATOMS: atom_id res chain seq x y z
N MET A 1 6.96 16.09 3.67
CA MET A 1 5.54 16.18 4.05
C MET A 1 5.03 14.79 4.42
N GLY A 2 4.43 14.67 5.59
CA GLY A 2 3.85 13.43 6.11
C GLY A 2 3.66 13.53 7.61
N PHE A 3 2.85 12.64 8.18
CA PHE A 3 2.64 12.55 9.63
C PHE A 3 2.48 11.09 10.05
N THR A 4 2.94 10.77 11.26
CA THR A 4 2.66 9.50 11.94
C THR A 4 1.75 9.79 13.13
N HIS A 5 0.54 9.26 13.14
CA HIS A 5 -0.32 9.27 14.32
C HIS A 5 0.12 8.18 15.30
N ARG A 6 1.02 8.52 16.23
CA ARG A 6 1.68 7.55 17.13
C ARG A 6 0.73 6.85 18.12
N GLU A 7 -0.46 7.40 18.35
CA GLU A 7 -1.49 6.86 19.25
C GLU A 7 -2.51 5.97 18.52
N CYS A 8 -2.33 5.71 17.22
CA CYS A 8 -3.18 4.81 16.47
C CYS A 8 -3.13 3.37 17.04
N GLU A 9 -4.28 2.79 17.36
CA GLU A 9 -4.40 1.42 17.90
C GLU A 9 -3.84 0.34 16.94
N TYR A 10 -3.81 0.64 15.64
CA TYR A 10 -3.29 -0.26 14.62
C TYR A 10 -1.78 -0.16 14.42
N LEU A 11 -1.05 0.66 15.20
CA LEU A 11 0.40 0.72 15.12
C LEU A 11 1.06 -0.41 15.96
N PRO A 12 2.07 -1.12 15.41
CA PRO A 12 2.57 -1.02 14.03
C PRO A 12 1.62 -1.68 13.00
N CYS A 13 1.33 -0.99 11.90
CA CYS A 13 0.35 -1.46 10.90
C CYS A 13 0.75 -2.79 10.22
N HIS A 14 2.06 -3.08 10.11
CA HIS A 14 2.58 -4.36 9.64
C HIS A 14 3.71 -4.84 10.54
N GLN A 15 3.86 -6.16 10.65
CA GLN A 15 4.94 -6.76 11.43
C GLN A 15 6.32 -6.29 10.92
N GLY A 16 7.12 -5.75 11.84
CA GLY A 16 8.48 -5.26 11.57
C GLY A 16 8.55 -3.83 11.03
N VAL A 17 7.44 -3.09 10.94
CA VAL A 17 7.46 -1.66 10.60
C VAL A 17 7.35 -0.85 11.89
N LYS A 18 8.44 -0.19 12.31
CA LYS A 18 8.47 0.63 13.54
C LYS A 18 8.95 2.08 13.30
N GLN A 19 9.12 2.49 12.03
CA GLN A 19 9.71 3.77 11.64
C GLN A 19 8.67 4.86 11.31
N GLU A 20 9.13 6.01 10.83
CA GLU A 20 8.30 7.08 10.27
C GLU A 20 7.36 6.54 9.19
N PHE A 21 6.06 6.68 9.45
CA PHE A 21 5.00 6.14 8.63
C PHE A 21 4.05 7.26 8.22
N ASN A 22 3.78 7.41 6.92
CA ASN A 22 2.86 8.42 6.46
C ASN A 22 1.41 7.92 6.54
N CYS A 23 0.69 8.30 7.59
CA CYS A 23 -0.71 7.91 7.83
C CYS A 23 -1.67 8.30 6.69
N LEU A 24 -1.30 9.23 5.81
CA LEU A 24 -2.03 9.49 4.57
C LEU A 24 -2.14 8.25 3.66
N PHE A 25 -1.26 7.27 3.83
CA PHE A 25 -1.22 6.03 3.08
C PHE A 25 -1.50 4.79 3.97
N CYS A 26 -2.24 4.98 5.07
CA CYS A 26 -2.69 3.89 5.97
C CYS A 26 -3.47 2.82 5.21
N TYR A 27 -4.30 3.25 4.26
CA TYR A 27 -4.76 2.39 3.19
C TYR A 27 -3.92 2.68 1.95
N CYS A 28 -3.45 1.62 1.29
CA CYS A 28 -2.65 1.77 0.09
C CYS A 28 -3.48 2.45 -1.01
N PRO A 29 -3.12 3.66 -1.48
CA PRO A 29 -3.86 4.33 -2.54
C PRO A 29 -3.78 3.58 -3.88
N LEU A 30 -2.85 2.64 -4.00
CA LEU A 30 -2.61 1.83 -5.20
C LEU A 30 -3.35 0.48 -5.17
N VAL A 31 -4.20 0.21 -4.17
CA VAL A 31 -4.85 -1.11 -4.01
C VAL A 31 -5.71 -1.53 -5.22
N ARG A 32 -6.25 -0.56 -5.97
CA ARG A 32 -7.02 -0.79 -7.20
C ARG A 32 -6.25 -0.52 -8.50
N LEU A 33 -4.97 -0.19 -8.40
CA LEU A 33 -4.11 0.20 -9.52
C LEU A 33 -3.00 -0.83 -9.74
N GLN A 34 -2.45 -0.89 -10.95
CA GLN A 34 -1.18 -1.56 -11.19
C GLN A 34 -0.12 -0.89 -10.31
N CYS A 35 0.63 -1.71 -9.57
CA CYS A 35 1.60 -1.22 -8.62
C CYS A 35 2.75 -2.23 -8.45
N PRO A 36 3.91 -1.81 -7.93
CA PRO A 36 5.09 -2.65 -7.80
C PRO A 36 5.11 -3.40 -6.46
N GLY A 37 4.04 -3.33 -5.67
CA GLY A 37 3.98 -3.95 -4.35
C GLY A 37 4.01 -5.48 -4.44
N PRO A 38 4.54 -6.17 -3.43
CA PRO A 38 4.58 -7.63 -3.38
C PRO A 38 3.23 -8.22 -2.92
N TYR A 39 2.13 -7.78 -3.53
CA TYR A 39 0.80 -8.26 -3.16
C TYR A 39 0.57 -9.69 -3.65
N ARG A 40 -0.24 -10.44 -2.91
CA ARG A 40 -0.80 -11.73 -3.36
C ARG A 40 -2.18 -11.48 -3.95
N ILE A 41 -2.72 -12.47 -4.65
CA ILE A 41 -4.09 -12.43 -5.17
C ILE A 41 -4.90 -13.49 -4.44
N TYR A 42 -6.07 -13.09 -3.96
CA TYR A 42 -7.08 -14.00 -3.41
C TYR A 42 -8.41 -13.77 -4.09
N LEU A 43 -9.30 -14.76 -4.03
CA LEU A 43 -10.68 -14.61 -4.47
C LEU A 43 -11.54 -14.20 -3.28
N ASP A 44 -12.33 -13.14 -3.45
CA ASP A 44 -13.35 -12.81 -2.45
C ASP A 44 -14.51 -13.82 -2.48
N GLN A 45 -15.47 -13.65 -1.57
CA GLN A 45 -16.64 -14.52 -1.44
C GLN A 45 -17.52 -14.61 -2.72
N HIS A 46 -17.32 -13.72 -3.69
CA HIS A 46 -18.02 -13.69 -4.97
C HIS A 46 -17.17 -14.21 -6.13
N GLY A 47 -15.97 -14.74 -5.86
CA GLY A 47 -15.04 -15.23 -6.88
C GLY A 47 -14.29 -14.12 -7.61
N VAL A 48 -14.30 -12.88 -7.11
CA VAL A 48 -13.59 -11.76 -7.72
C VAL A 48 -12.16 -11.67 -7.16
N GLY A 49 -11.17 -11.56 -8.05
CA GLY A 49 -9.78 -11.36 -7.66
C GLY A 49 -9.56 -10.05 -6.92
N ARG A 50 -8.89 -10.12 -5.77
CA ARG A 50 -8.51 -8.98 -4.94
C ARG A 50 -7.03 -9.07 -4.57
N LYS A 51 -6.40 -7.91 -4.38
CA LYS A 51 -5.03 -7.83 -3.88
C LYS A 51 -5.02 -8.02 -2.36
N ASP A 52 -4.25 -8.98 -1.89
CA ASP A 52 -3.82 -9.08 -0.51
C ASP A 52 -2.48 -8.36 -0.36
N CYS A 53 -2.53 -7.20 0.30
CA CYS A 53 -1.38 -6.34 0.55
C CYS A 53 -0.87 -6.45 1.99
N SER A 54 -1.30 -7.45 2.77
CA SER A 54 -1.01 -7.53 4.21
C SER A 54 0.48 -7.67 4.55
N ASP A 55 1.30 -8.12 3.60
CA ASP A 55 2.76 -8.19 3.71
C ASP A 55 3.48 -7.00 3.07
N CYS A 56 2.74 -6.04 2.49
CA CYS A 56 3.30 -4.94 1.71
C CYS A 56 3.80 -3.80 2.62
N LYS A 57 5.11 -3.54 2.57
CA LYS A 57 5.77 -2.45 3.33
C LYS A 57 6.16 -1.26 2.45
N LEU A 58 5.67 -1.24 1.21
CA LEU A 58 5.97 -0.22 0.22
C LEU A 58 5.67 1.23 0.69
N PRO A 59 4.52 1.53 1.35
CA PRO A 59 4.25 2.87 1.89
C PRO A 59 5.02 3.21 3.18
N HIS A 60 5.85 2.30 3.70
CA HIS A 60 6.41 2.36 5.05
C HIS A 60 7.90 2.69 5.02
N ASN A 61 8.28 3.73 4.28
CA ASN A 61 9.68 4.10 4.07
C ASN A 61 9.88 5.61 4.25
N GLY A 62 9.63 6.10 5.46
CA GLY A 62 9.70 7.52 5.79
C GLY A 62 8.65 8.37 5.05
N TYR A 63 8.57 9.67 5.37
CA TYR A 63 7.55 10.52 4.76
C TYR A 63 7.84 10.85 3.29
N GLU A 64 9.05 11.32 3.00
CA GLU A 64 9.42 11.84 1.68
C GLU A 64 9.46 10.73 0.62
N ARG A 65 10.12 9.62 0.94
CA ARG A 65 10.26 8.51 -0.01
C ARG A 65 8.93 7.81 -0.26
N SER A 66 8.11 7.62 0.77
CA SER A 66 6.74 7.12 0.59
C SER A 66 5.90 8.07 -0.27
N TRP A 67 5.98 9.39 -0.02
CA TRP A 67 5.29 10.39 -0.83
C TRP A 67 5.68 10.34 -2.31
N ARG A 68 6.99 10.41 -2.60
CA ARG A 68 7.50 10.35 -3.98
C ARG A 68 7.05 9.08 -4.70
N LEU A 69 7.10 7.95 -4.00
CA LEU A 69 6.70 6.68 -4.58
C LEU A 69 5.20 6.65 -4.88
N MET A 70 4.34 7.08 -3.95
CA MET A 70 2.90 7.13 -4.20
C MET A 70 2.57 8.07 -5.34
N MET A 71 3.17 9.26 -5.36
CA MET A 71 2.95 10.23 -6.43
C MET A 71 3.39 9.70 -7.80
N LYS A 72 4.50 8.95 -7.88
CA LYS A 72 4.94 8.33 -9.15
C LYS A 72 3.87 7.43 -9.78
N TRP A 73 3.11 6.70 -8.97
CA TRP A 73 2.06 5.78 -9.47
C TRP A 73 0.70 6.45 -9.59
N LEU A 74 0.44 7.48 -8.79
CA LEU A 74 -0.81 8.25 -8.86
C LEU A 74 -0.82 9.29 -9.97
N SER A 75 0.34 9.70 -10.51
CA SER A 75 0.43 10.65 -11.62
C SER A 75 -0.02 10.06 -12.96
N ASP A 76 0.09 8.75 -13.12
CA ASP A 76 -0.40 7.99 -14.29
C ASP A 76 -1.02 6.66 -13.82
N PRO A 77 -2.24 6.71 -13.26
CA PRO A 77 -2.84 5.57 -12.58
C PRO A 77 -3.38 4.57 -13.61
N GLN A 78 -2.72 3.42 -13.71
CA GLN A 78 -3.20 2.31 -14.53
C GLN A 78 -4.09 1.39 -13.69
N PRO A 79 -5.37 1.15 -14.06
CA PRO A 79 -6.24 0.22 -13.34
C PRO A 79 -5.64 -1.19 -13.28
N TRP A 80 -5.80 -1.88 -12.15
CA TRP A 80 -5.39 -3.28 -12.06
C TRP A 80 -6.33 -4.19 -12.85
N ASP A 81 -5.76 -5.10 -13.62
CA ASP A 81 -6.45 -6.02 -14.55
C ASP A 81 -6.83 -7.37 -13.92
N GLY A 82 -6.53 -7.57 -12.64
CA GLY A 82 -6.81 -8.83 -11.94
C GLY A 82 -5.71 -9.89 -12.10
N LEU A 83 -4.64 -9.61 -12.85
CA LEU A 83 -3.56 -10.56 -13.09
C LEU A 83 -2.38 -10.34 -12.14
N PRO A 84 -1.60 -11.39 -11.83
CA PRO A 84 -0.30 -11.21 -11.20
C PRO A 84 0.58 -10.35 -12.10
N ARG A 85 1.41 -9.51 -11.49
CA ARG A 85 2.39 -8.74 -12.24
C ARG A 85 3.48 -9.70 -12.72
N SER A 86 3.63 -9.83 -14.04
CA SER A 86 4.68 -10.61 -14.72
C SER A 86 6.08 -10.08 -14.43
#